data_AF-A0A7W6JVC9-F1
#
_entry.id   AF-A0A7W6JVC9-F1
#
_cell.length_a   1.000
_cell.length_b   1.000
_cell.length_c   1.000
_cell.angle_alpha   90.00
_cell.angle_beta   90.00
_cell.angle_gamma   90.00
#
_symmetry.space_group_name_H-M   'P 1'
#
loop_
_entity.id
_entity.type
_entity.pdbx_description
1 polymer ?
#
loop_
_entity_poly.entity_id
_entity_poly.type
_entity_poly.pdbx_seq_one_letter_code
_entity_poly.pdbx_strand_id
1 'polypeptide(L)'
;MGEFPRTDAPELWPAGRARPYSNHVEIAFNVSEVELCFAQAFDGDGRLAPHSWIQTTPVHLVSFGEAIRRTIDSYEERYGRLPQHREER
;
A
#
# COMPACT_ATOMS: atom_id res chain seq x y z
N MET A 1 1.15 -23.98 2.92
CA MET A 1 1.17 -22.95 3.97
C MET A 1 2.60 -22.46 4.09
N GLY A 2 2.89 -21.28 3.54
CA GLY A 2 4.18 -20.62 3.75
C GLY A 2 4.16 -19.85 5.07
N GLU A 3 5.25 -19.90 5.83
CA GLU A 3 5.42 -19.04 7.01
C GLU A 3 5.51 -17.58 6.58
N PHE A 4 4.72 -16.74 7.24
CA PHE A 4 4.67 -15.30 6.97
C PHE A 4 5.84 -14.62 7.67
N PRO A 5 6.62 -13.77 6.98
CA PRO A 5 7.60 -12.95 7.65
C PRO A 5 6.86 -11.97 8.57
N ARG A 6 7.17 -12.01 9.87
CA ARG A 6 6.78 -10.95 10.80
C ARG A 6 7.44 -9.67 10.32
N THR A 7 6.65 -8.70 9.90
CA THR A 7 7.15 -7.35 9.66
C THR A 7 7.37 -6.71 11.03
N ASP A 8 8.62 -6.60 11.44
CA ASP A 8 8.97 -5.77 12.60
C ASP A 8 8.46 -4.35 12.32
N ALA A 9 7.69 -3.80 13.26
CA ALA A 9 7.23 -2.43 13.14
C ALA A 9 8.44 -1.51 12.92
N PRO A 10 8.39 -0.57 11.97
CA PRO A 10 9.54 0.26 11.64
C PRO A 10 10.02 0.98 12.90
N GLU A 11 11.32 0.84 13.17
CA GLU A 11 11.99 1.43 14.32
C GLU A 11 11.76 2.95 14.28
N LEU A 12 10.97 3.46 15.24
CA LEU A 12 10.76 4.89 15.41
C LEU A 12 12.13 5.53 15.69
N TRP A 13 12.49 6.61 14.99
CA TRP A 13 13.72 7.36 15.30
C TRP A 13 13.73 7.80 16.79
N PRO A 14 14.91 8.06 17.39
CA PRO A 14 15.07 8.37 18.82
C PRO A 14 14.41 9.68 19.33
N ALA A 15 13.48 10.25 18.55
CA ALA A 15 12.75 11.47 18.88
C ALA A 15 11.25 11.40 18.51
N GLY A 16 10.69 10.20 18.25
CA GLY A 16 9.27 10.05 17.91
C GLY A 16 8.88 10.61 16.54
N ARG A 17 9.84 10.94 15.67
CA ARG A 17 9.58 11.29 14.27
C ARG A 17 9.49 10.01 13.44
N ALA A 18 8.35 9.79 12.79
CA ALA A 18 8.20 8.77 11.78
C ALA A 18 9.23 9.03 10.66
N ARG A 19 9.95 7.99 10.23
CA ARG A 19 10.82 8.07 9.05
C ARG A 19 9.96 8.48 7.83
N PRO A 20 10.46 9.30 6.91
CA PRO A 20 9.81 9.49 5.62
C PRO A 20 9.60 8.12 4.94
N TYR A 21 8.43 7.94 4.38
CA TYR A 21 8.07 6.72 3.67
C TYR A 21 7.21 7.05 2.47
N SER A 22 7.28 6.19 1.46
CA SER A 22 6.32 6.16 0.36
C SER A 22 5.38 4.96 0.54
N ASN A 23 4.10 5.16 0.24
CA ASN A 23 3.16 4.05 0.14
C ASN A 23 3.35 3.38 -1.23
N HIS A 24 3.36 2.05 -1.22
CA HIS A 24 3.48 1.22 -2.40
C HIS A 24 2.24 0.34 -2.52
N VAL A 25 1.67 0.29 -3.72
CA VAL A 25 0.53 -0.57 -4.06
C VAL A 25 0.94 -1.42 -5.25
N GLU A 26 0.92 -2.73 -5.07
CA GLU A 26 1.14 -3.72 -6.13
C GLU A 26 -0.14 -4.51 -6.36
N ILE A 27 -0.47 -4.72 -7.64
CA ILE A 27 -1.61 -5.53 -8.06
C ILE A 27 -1.10 -6.66 -8.94
N ALA A 28 -1.17 -7.89 -8.45
CA ALA A 28 -0.82 -9.09 -9.19
C ALA A 28 -2.07 -9.92 -9.51
N PHE A 29 -2.03 -10.63 -10.63
CA PHE A 29 -3.16 -11.42 -11.12
C PHE A 29 -2.67 -12.81 -11.50
N ASN A 30 -3.46 -13.83 -11.17
CA ASN A 30 -3.36 -15.15 -11.77
C ASN A 30 -4.73 -15.56 -12.37
N VAL A 31 -4.85 -16.79 -12.88
CA VAL A 31 -6.08 -17.27 -13.53
C VAL A 31 -7.31 -17.26 -12.62
N SER A 32 -7.13 -17.36 -11.30
CA SER A 32 -8.22 -17.51 -10.34
C SER A 32 -8.26 -16.41 -9.27
N GLU A 33 -7.19 -15.62 -9.16
CA GLU A 33 -6.96 -14.74 -8.03
C GLU A 33 -6.35 -13.41 -8.45
N VAL A 34 -6.57 -12.43 -7.59
CA VAL A 34 -5.96 -11.12 -7.60
C VAL A 34 -5.37 -10.87 -6.24
N GLU A 35 -4.14 -10.38 -6.22
CA GLU A 35 -3.40 -10.03 -5.03
C GLU A 35 -3.20 -8.52 -5.02
N LEU A 36 -3.65 -7.87 -3.95
CA LEU A 36 -3.41 -6.45 -3.66
C LEU A 36 -2.43 -6.39 -2.48
N CYS A 37 -1.20 -5.96 -2.75
CA CYS A 37 -0.19 -5.75 -1.72
C CYS A 37 -0.05 -4.26 -1.44
N PHE A 38 -0.21 -3.89 -0.17
CA PHE A 38 0.05 -2.55 0.34
C PHE A 38 1.29 -2.61 1.21
N ALA A 39 2.31 -1.87 0.81
CA ALA A 39 3.60 -1.83 1.48
C ALA A 39 4.06 -0.38 1.70
N GLN A 40 5.03 -0.23 2.58
CA GLN A 40 5.73 1.03 2.80
C GLN A 40 7.18 0.86 2.39
N ALA A 41 7.69 1.80 1.59
CA ALA A 41 9.12 1.91 1.32
C ALA A 41 9.67 3.03 2.18
N PHE A 42 10.66 2.73 3.04
CA PHE A 42 11.34 3.73 3.84
C PHE A 42 12.57 4.26 3.10
N ASP A 43 12.80 5.57 3.18
CA ASP A 43 13.94 6.21 2.52
C ASP A 43 15.27 5.57 2.97
N GLY A 44 16.12 5.22 1.99
CA GLY A 44 17.49 4.77 2.20
C GLY A 44 17.72 3.26 2.05
N ASP A 45 16.70 2.42 2.26
CA ASP A 45 16.91 0.97 2.31
C ASP A 45 16.40 0.24 1.07
N GLY A 46 15.50 0.86 0.27
CA GLY A 46 14.91 0.28 -0.93
C GLY A 46 14.02 -0.96 -0.68
N ARG A 47 13.81 -1.33 0.58
CA ARG A 47 13.00 -2.49 0.99
C ARG A 47 11.55 -2.08 1.17
N LEU A 48 10.65 -2.88 0.61
CA LEU A 48 9.22 -2.79 0.86
C LEU A 48 8.89 -3.54 2.15
N ALA A 49 8.24 -2.86 3.08
CA ALA A 49 7.65 -3.44 4.27
C ALA A 49 6.14 -3.63 4.02
N PRO A 50 5.69 -4.83 3.61
CA PRO A 50 4.27 -5.09 3.43
C PRO A 50 3.54 -4.99 4.76
N HIS A 51 2.44 -4.25 4.78
CA HIS A 51 1.58 -4.11 5.96
C HIS A 51 0.20 -4.74 5.76
N SER A 52 -0.32 -4.78 4.52
CA SER A 52 -1.59 -5.43 4.20
C SER A 52 -1.49 -6.17 2.88
N TRP A 53 -2.01 -7.40 2.85
CA TRP A 53 -2.11 -8.22 1.64
C TRP A 53 -3.54 -8.74 1.52
N ILE A 54 -4.19 -8.46 0.39
CA ILE A 54 -5.55 -8.93 0.11
C ILE A 54 -5.49 -9.86 -1.09
N GLN A 55 -5.83 -11.11 -0.89
CA GLN A 55 -6.02 -12.09 -1.96
C GLN A 55 -7.52 -12.26 -2.17
N THR A 56 -7.96 -12.13 -3.42
CA THR A 56 -9.37 -12.19 -3.77
C THR A 56 -9.56 -12.81 -5.15
N THR A 57 -10.80 -13.10 -5.54
CA THR A 57 -11.13 -13.55 -6.89
C THR A 57 -11.42 -12.37 -7.82
N PRO A 58 -11.18 -12.49 -9.14
CA PRO A 58 -11.41 -11.40 -10.11
C PRO A 58 -12.80 -10.76 -10.07
N VAL A 59 -13.84 -11.51 -9.69
CA VAL A 59 -15.22 -10.98 -9.58
C VAL A 59 -15.35 -9.83 -8.57
N HIS A 60 -14.44 -9.71 -7.61
CA HIS A 60 -14.48 -8.66 -6.58
C HIS A 60 -13.67 -7.40 -6.94
N LEU A 61 -12.92 -7.41 -8.05
CA LEU A 61 -12.06 -6.28 -8.43
C LEU A 61 -12.80 -4.95 -8.56
N VAL A 62 -13.97 -4.99 -9.19
CA VAL A 62 -14.78 -3.78 -9.40
C VAL A 62 -15.19 -3.17 -8.06
N SER A 63 -15.59 -4.02 -7.11
CA SER A 63 -15.95 -3.59 -5.76
C SER A 63 -14.75 -3.03 -4.99
N PHE A 64 -13.56 -3.64 -5.12
CA PHE A 64 -12.35 -3.11 -4.50
C PHE A 64 -11.91 -1.78 -5.10
N GLY A 65 -11.96 -1.63 -6.43
CA GLY A 65 -11.64 -0.36 -7.08
C GLY A 65 -12.54 0.77 -6.60
N GLU A 66 -13.85 0.50 -6.44
CA GLU A 66 -14.77 1.49 -5.90
C GLU A 66 -14.48 1.82 -4.43
N ALA A 67 -14.20 0.82 -3.60
CA ALA A 67 -13.84 1.03 -2.20
C ALA A 67 -12.56 1.87 -2.06
N ILE A 68 -11.50 1.53 -2.79
CA ILE A 68 -10.22 2.27 -2.79
C ILE A 68 -10.44 3.72 -3.22
N ARG A 69 -11.20 3.95 -4.30
CA ARG A 69 -11.51 5.30 -4.77
C ARG A 69 -12.25 6.11 -3.70
N ARG A 70 -13.27 5.54 -3.07
CA ARG A 70 -14.01 6.20 -1.98
C ARG A 70 -13.11 6.51 -0.78
N THR A 71 -12.18 5.62 -0.46
CA THR A 71 -11.19 5.86 0.61
C THR A 71 -10.26 7.02 0.27
N ILE A 72 -9.74 7.09 -0.96
CA ILE A 72 -8.91 8.20 -1.43
C ILE A 72 -9.71 9.50 -1.41
N ASP A 73 -10.91 9.51 -1.98
CA ASP A 73 -11.78 10.70 -2.02
C ASP A 73 -12.05 11.23 -0.60
N SER A 74 -12.39 10.34 0.34
CA SER A 74 -12.64 10.70 1.74
C SER A 74 -11.39 11.23 2.45
N TYR A 75 -10.22 10.66 2.15
CA TYR A 75 -8.95 11.16 2.67
C TYR A 75 -8.66 12.56 2.14
N GLU A 76 -8.77 12.78 0.83
CA GLU A 76 -8.47 14.05 0.19
C GLU A 76 -9.42 15.18 0.62
N GLU A 77 -10.70 14.86 0.84
CA GLU A 77 -11.67 15.79 1.42
C GLU A 77 -11.25 16.26 2.82
N ARG A 78 -10.71 15.35 3.63
CA ARG A 78 -10.37 15.62 5.03
C ARG A 78 -9.00 16.28 5.22
N TYR A 79 -8.01 15.90 4.41
CA TYR A 79 -6.60 16.25 4.63
C TYR A 79 -5.98 17.05 3.48
N GLY A 80 -6.72 17.27 2.40
CA GLY A 80 -6.22 17.90 1.18
C GLY A 80 -5.75 16.89 0.13
N ARG A 81 -5.59 17.37 -1.11
CA ARG A 81 -5.25 16.53 -2.27
C ARG A 81 -3.90 15.84 -2.10
N LEU A 82 -3.84 14.57 -2.47
CA LEU A 82 -2.59 13.85 -2.58
C LEU A 82 -1.76 14.44 -3.73
N PRO A 83 -0.42 14.51 -3.61
CA PRO A 83 0.44 14.92 -4.70
C PRO A 83 0.24 13.99 -5.90
N GLN A 84 -0.04 14.55 -7.08
CA GLN A 84 -0.05 13.75 -8.30
C GLN A 84 1.39 13.41 -8.67
N HIS A 85 1.72 12.12 -8.65
CA HIS A 85 3.01 11.65 -9.16
C HIS A 85 3.01 11.92 -10.67
N ARG A 86 3.80 12.90 -11.13
CA ARG A 86 4.10 13.03 -12.56
C ARG A 86 4.99 11.85 -12.93
N GLU A 87 4.51 11.00 -13.83
CA GLU A 87 5.41 10.09 -14.54
C GLU A 87 6.27 10.96 -15.46
N GLU A 88 7.56 11.11 -15.12
CA GLU A 88 8.55 11.62 -16.06
C GLU A 88 8.67 10.57 -17.18
N ARG A 89 8.02 10.85 -18.30
CA ARG A 89 8.17 10.11 -19.57
C ARG A 89 9.30 10.70 -20.40
#